data_AF-B9T2H2-F1
#
_entry.id   AF-B9T2H2-F1
#
_cell.length_a   1.000
_cell.length_b   1.000
_cell.length_c   1.000
_cell.angle_alpha   90.00
_cell.angle_beta   90.00
_cell.angle_gamma   90.00
#
_symmetry.space_group_name_H-M   'P 1'
#
loop_
_entity.id
_entity.type
_entity.pdbx_description
1 polymer ?
#
loop_
_entity_poly.entity_id
_entity_poly.type
_entity_poly.pdbx_seq_one_letter_code
_entity_poly.pdbx_strand_id
1 'polypeptide(L)'
;MLDQCTDGTIGQFDEFLRERGHEPLSPSILKALGKKPDDHIGFNDFLILMYIVKTRRPCCDLCQTFLQGLYFTCAICFETEEKPFNLCLSCISKQKNCLHGHGLLVDNFAMLHSKSKALKLQLEKKPLQRRVPMITNHPPTSQEKKEKK
;
A
#
# COMPACT_ATOMS: atom_id res chain seq x y z
N MET A 1 25.70 6.10 -4.57
CA MET A 1 26.31 6.18 -3.22
C MET A 1 25.45 5.33 -2.28
N LEU A 2 25.61 4.00 -2.37
CA LEU A 2 24.95 2.98 -1.53
C LEU A 2 26.04 2.00 -1.05
N ASP A 3 27.22 2.56 -0.72
CA ASP A 3 28.43 1.81 -0.35
C ASP A 3 28.95 2.24 1.03
N GLN A 4 28.01 2.54 1.93
CA GLN A 4 28.27 2.56 3.36
C GLN A 4 27.16 1.75 4.00
N CYS A 5 27.51 0.51 4.34
CA CYS A 5 26.69 -0.41 5.09
C CYS A 5 26.03 0.34 6.25
N THR A 6 24.71 0.51 6.18
CA THR A 6 23.92 0.85 7.34
C THR A 6 24.08 -0.31 8.30
N ASP A 7 24.83 -0.14 9.37
CA ASP A 7 24.94 -0.98 10.57
C ASP A 7 23.61 -1.05 11.37
N GLY A 8 22.49 -0.80 10.68
CA GLY A 8 21.15 -0.67 11.22
C GLY A 8 20.71 -1.91 12.00
N THR A 9 20.22 -1.72 13.22
CA THR A 9 19.49 -2.74 13.98
C THR A 9 17.98 -2.59 13.76
N ILE A 10 17.22 -3.64 14.08
CA ILE A 10 15.74 -3.58 14.11
C ILE A 10 15.25 -2.41 14.97
N GLY A 11 15.87 -2.18 16.13
CA GLY A 11 15.55 -1.04 16.98
C GLY A 11 15.75 0.32 16.30
N GLN A 12 16.85 0.50 15.54
CA GLN A 12 17.09 1.74 14.79
C GLN A 12 16.07 1.93 13.65
N PHE A 13 15.59 0.84 13.06
CA PHE A 13 14.52 0.90 12.06
C PHE A 13 13.17 1.30 12.67
N ASP A 14 12.83 0.79 13.86
CA ASP A 14 11.63 1.23 14.58
C ASP A 14 11.67 2.73 14.93
N GLU A 15 12.83 3.24 15.36
CA GLU A 15 13.04 4.68 15.56
C GLU A 15 12.80 5.47 14.26
N PHE A 16 13.40 5.01 13.16
CA PHE A 16 13.24 5.57 11.81
C PHE A 16 11.77 5.60 11.35
N LEU A 17 10.98 4.58 11.70
CA LEU A 17 9.54 4.54 11.42
C LEU A 17 8.79 5.60 12.23
N ARG A 18 9.06 5.67 13.53
CA ARG A 18 8.41 6.58 14.46
C ARG A 18 8.63 8.05 14.10
N GLU A 19 9.85 8.42 13.71
CA GLU A 19 10.18 9.77 13.21
C GLU A 19 9.36 10.19 11.98
N ARG A 20 8.85 9.22 11.23
CA ARG A 20 8.01 9.43 10.04
C ARG A 20 6.52 9.23 10.30
N GLY A 21 6.12 9.08 11.56
CA GLY A 21 4.71 8.88 11.94
C GLY A 21 4.16 7.50 11.57
N HIS A 22 5.03 6.49 11.46
CA HIS A 22 4.61 5.11 11.32
C HIS A 22 4.56 4.41 12.68
N GLU A 23 3.63 3.45 12.81
CA GLU A 23 3.57 2.57 13.98
C GLU A 23 4.84 1.68 14.05
N PRO A 24 5.29 1.32 15.27
CA PRO A 24 6.36 0.36 15.46
C PRO A 24 6.05 -1.00 14.81
N LEU A 25 7.10 -1.75 14.47
CA LEU A 25 6.93 -3.10 13.94
C LEU A 25 6.25 -4.00 14.97
N SER A 26 5.23 -4.73 14.52
CA SER A 26 4.62 -5.77 15.33
C SER A 26 5.65 -6.86 15.66
N PRO A 27 5.72 -7.35 16.92
CA PRO A 27 6.59 -8.47 17.29
C PRO A 27 6.37 -9.72 16.43
N SER A 28 5.15 -9.92 15.91
CA SER A 28 4.85 -11.05 15.04
C SER A 28 5.49 -10.93 13.65
N ILE A 29 5.73 -9.70 13.16
CA ILE A 29 6.49 -9.46 11.93
C ILE A 29 7.95 -9.86 12.15
N LEU A 30 8.56 -9.40 13.24
CA LEU A 30 9.96 -9.74 13.58
C LEU A 30 10.14 -11.24 13.75
N LYS A 31 9.24 -11.90 14.48
CA LYS A 31 9.22 -13.35 14.63
C LYS A 31 9.15 -14.06 13.28
N ALA A 32 8.35 -13.55 12.35
CA ALA A 32 8.19 -14.16 11.04
C ALA A 32 9.40 -13.98 10.12
N LEU A 33 10.23 -12.97 10.39
CA LEU A 33 11.55 -12.79 9.78
C LEU A 33 12.66 -13.57 10.51
N GLY A 34 12.35 -14.18 11.65
CA GLY A 34 13.35 -14.84 12.51
C GLY A 34 14.32 -13.86 13.16
N LYS A 35 13.90 -12.61 13.37
CA LYS A 35 14.74 -11.52 13.88
C LYS A 35 14.36 -11.09 15.30
N LYS A 36 15.34 -10.55 16.02
CA LYS A 36 15.22 -9.89 17.31
C LYS A 36 15.50 -8.38 17.17
N PRO A 37 15.10 -7.55 18.15
CA PRO A 37 15.34 -6.11 18.13
C PRO A 37 16.82 -5.70 17.97
N ASP A 38 17.73 -6.51 18.51
CA ASP A 38 19.17 -6.26 18.45
C ASP A 38 19.84 -6.86 17.19
N ASP A 39 19.09 -7.61 16.38
CA ASP A 39 19.64 -8.21 15.18
C ASP A 39 19.91 -7.13 14.13
N HIS A 40 21.01 -7.33 13.42
CA HIS A 40 21.37 -6.51 12.28
C HIS A 40 20.37 -6.69 11.12
N ILE A 41 20.01 -5.56 10.50
CA ILE A 41 19.18 -5.51 9.31
C ILE A 41 20.08 -5.54 8.09
N GLY A 42 20.16 -6.70 7.44
CA GLY A 42 20.77 -6.79 6.13
C GLY A 42 19.93 -6.06 5.08
N PHE A 43 20.53 -5.76 3.91
CA PHE A 43 19.84 -5.07 2.82
C PHE A 43 18.50 -5.72 2.42
N ASN A 44 18.46 -7.05 2.34
CA ASN A 44 17.23 -7.77 1.99
C ASN A 44 16.15 -7.65 3.08
N ASP A 45 16.55 -7.72 4.36
CA ASP A 45 15.63 -7.54 5.49
C ASP A 45 15.03 -6.12 5.46
N PHE A 46 15.85 -5.12 5.17
CA PHE A 46 15.40 -3.74 5.02
C PHE A 46 14.35 -3.61 3.90
N LEU A 47 14.59 -4.20 2.72
CA LEU A 47 13.62 -4.17 1.62
C LEU A 47 12.29 -4.84 1.99
N ILE A 48 12.35 -5.98 2.70
CA ILE A 48 11.15 -6.70 3.16
C ILE A 48 10.38 -5.85 4.17
N LEU A 49 11.06 -5.27 5.17
CA LEU A 49 10.44 -4.41 6.18
C LEU A 49 9.81 -3.16 5.56
N MET A 50 10.53 -2.50 4.65
CA MET A 50 10.01 -1.34 3.92
C MET A 50 8.78 -1.70 3.09
N TYR A 51 8.79 -2.85 2.41
CA TYR A 51 7.63 -3.35 1.69
C TYR A 51 6.44 -3.57 2.63
N ILE A 52 6.65 -4.23 3.77
CA ILE A 52 5.62 -4.49 4.79
C ILE A 52 4.99 -3.19 5.28
N VAL A 53 5.81 -2.21 5.65
CA VAL A 53 5.35 -0.89 6.15
C VAL A 53 4.62 -0.13 5.05
N LYS A 54 5.20 -0.01 3.85
CA LYS A 54 4.63 0.78 2.75
C LYS A 54 3.32 0.21 2.24
N THR A 55 3.18 -1.12 2.22
CA THR A 55 1.95 -1.80 1.81
C THR A 55 0.98 -2.05 2.97
N ARG A 56 1.32 -1.59 4.19
CA ARG A 56 0.51 -1.72 5.41
C ARG A 56 0.05 -3.16 5.64
N ARG A 57 0.95 -4.13 5.50
CA ARG A 57 0.60 -5.55 5.60
C ARG A 57 -0.01 -5.82 6.99
N PRO A 58 -1.21 -6.42 7.07
CA PRO A 58 -1.96 -6.46 8.31
C PRO A 58 -1.47 -7.56 9.26
N CYS A 59 -1.77 -7.36 10.54
CA CYS A 59 -1.79 -8.43 11.53
C CYS A 59 -3.26 -8.81 11.81
N CYS A 60 -3.47 -10.00 12.39
CA CYS A 60 -4.80 -10.42 12.85
C CYS A 60 -5.26 -9.51 14.00
N ASP A 61 -6.43 -8.90 13.90
CA ASP A 61 -6.93 -8.00 14.94
C ASP A 61 -7.28 -8.70 16.26
N LEU A 62 -7.38 -10.04 16.27
CA LEU A 62 -7.65 -10.81 17.49
C LEU A 62 -6.40 -11.37 18.17
N CYS A 63 -5.47 -11.95 17.41
CA CYS A 63 -4.30 -12.63 17.98
C CYS A 63 -2.96 -11.97 17.61
N GLN A 64 -3.00 -10.86 16.88
CA GLN A 64 -1.84 -10.06 16.46
C GLN A 64 -0.79 -10.83 15.62
N THR A 65 -1.11 -12.03 15.14
CA THR A 65 -0.24 -12.78 14.22
C THR A 65 -0.11 -12.05 12.89
N PHE A 66 1.10 -12.03 12.33
CA PHE A 66 1.35 -11.41 11.03
C PHE A 66 0.68 -12.21 9.90
N LEU A 67 -0.02 -11.52 8.99
CA LEU A 67 -0.79 -12.14 7.91
C LEU A 67 0.00 -12.15 6.60
N GLN A 68 0.80 -13.20 6.40
CA GLN A 68 1.68 -13.32 5.22
C GLN A 68 0.97 -13.77 3.94
N GLY A 69 -0.08 -14.58 4.08
CA GLY A 69 -0.74 -15.29 2.98
C GLY A 69 -2.24 -15.03 2.92
N LEU A 70 -3.02 -16.12 2.94
CA LEU A 70 -4.48 -16.05 2.98
C LEU A 70 -4.94 -15.49 4.34
N TYR A 71 -5.82 -14.50 4.30
CA TYR A 71 -6.51 -13.96 5.47
C TYR A 71 -7.88 -13.43 5.06
N PHE A 72 -8.74 -13.21 6.06
CA PHE A 72 -10.07 -12.65 5.86
C PHE A 72 -10.08 -11.19 6.26
N THR A 73 -10.78 -10.35 5.51
CA THR A 73 -10.92 -8.91 5.78
C THR A 73 -12.38 -8.51 5.70
N CYS A 74 -12.81 -7.58 6.54
CA CYS A 74 -14.16 -7.03 6.47
C CYS A 74 -14.26 -6.11 5.26
N ALA A 75 -15.14 -6.43 4.32
CA ALA A 75 -15.29 -5.63 3.11
C ALA A 75 -15.80 -4.22 3.38
N ILE A 76 -16.65 -4.05 4.39
CA ILE A 76 -17.18 -2.75 4.79
C ILE A 76 -16.05 -1.88 5.35
N CYS A 77 -15.35 -2.36 6.38
CA CYS A 77 -14.25 -1.59 6.99
C CYS A 77 -13.09 -1.35 6.03
N PHE A 78 -12.86 -2.23 5.06
CA PHE A 78 -11.87 -2.01 4.02
C PHE A 78 -12.19 -0.79 3.13
N GLU A 79 -13.47 -0.43 3.00
CA GLU A 79 -13.94 0.67 2.16
C GLU A 79 -14.18 1.97 2.92
N THR A 80 -14.68 1.88 4.15
CA THR A 80 -15.19 3.03 4.90
C THR A 80 -14.30 3.48 6.04
N GLU A 81 -13.46 2.60 6.59
CA GLU A 81 -12.68 2.89 7.80
C GLU A 81 -11.21 3.18 7.48
N GLU A 82 -10.57 3.97 8.32
CA GLU A 82 -9.11 4.19 8.24
C GLU A 82 -8.31 2.90 8.50
N LYS A 83 -8.91 1.96 9.26
CA LYS A 83 -8.30 0.68 9.62
C LYS A 83 -9.21 -0.50 9.23
N PRO A 84 -8.78 -1.38 8.31
CA PRO A 84 -9.53 -2.60 8.00
C PRO A 84 -9.47 -3.60 9.17
N PHE A 85 -10.53 -4.41 9.31
CA PHE A 85 -10.56 -5.52 10.26
C PHE A 85 -10.17 -6.83 9.57
N ASN A 86 -9.09 -7.46 10.04
CA ASN A 86 -8.45 -8.61 9.41
C ASN A 86 -8.31 -9.79 10.39
N LEU A 87 -8.58 -11.00 9.91
CA LEU A 87 -8.52 -12.23 10.68
C LEU A 87 -7.64 -13.28 9.99
N CYS A 88 -6.81 -13.96 10.77
CA CYS A 88 -6.15 -15.18 10.32
C CYS A 88 -7.14 -16.35 10.23
N LEU A 89 -6.76 -17.41 9.50
CA LEU A 89 -7.57 -18.63 9.32
C LEU A 89 -8.00 -19.26 10.66
N SER A 90 -7.10 -19.29 11.64
CA SER A 90 -7.39 -19.88 12.96
C SER A 90 -8.38 -19.05 13.76
N CYS A 91 -8.38 -17.73 13.60
CA CYS A 91 -9.29 -16.86 14.31
C CYS A 91 -10.68 -16.89 13.69
N ILE A 92 -10.80 -16.85 12.36
CA ILE A 92 -12.10 -16.93 11.67
C ILE A 92 -12.78 -18.28 11.89
N SER A 93 -12.04 -19.40 11.88
CA SER A 93 -12.63 -20.73 12.07
C SER A 93 -13.16 -20.96 13.48
N LYS A 94 -12.61 -20.26 14.47
CA LYS A 94 -13.08 -20.30 15.86
C LYS A 94 -14.26 -19.36 16.11
N GLN A 95 -14.53 -18.43 15.20
CA GLN A 95 -15.67 -17.53 15.35
C GLN A 95 -16.97 -18.26 15.04
N LYS A 96 -17.82 -18.37 16.06
CA LYS A 96 -19.19 -18.87 15.92
C LYS A 96 -20.15 -17.77 15.48
N ASN A 97 -19.87 -16.52 15.86
CA ASN A 97 -20.68 -15.34 15.59
C ASN A 97 -19.80 -14.20 15.04
N CYS A 98 -20.40 -13.24 14.35
CA CYS A 98 -19.69 -12.05 13.87
C CYS A 98 -19.32 -11.13 15.05
N LEU A 99 -18.09 -11.25 15.56
CA LEU A 99 -17.57 -10.34 16.61
C LEU A 99 -17.46 -8.88 16.17
N HIS A 100 -17.34 -8.66 14.86
CA HIS A 100 -16.99 -7.37 14.27
C HIS A 100 -18.23 -6.55 13.84
N GLY A 101 -19.45 -6.99 14.16
CA GLY A 101 -20.70 -6.31 13.80
C GLY A 101 -21.04 -6.30 12.31
N HIS A 102 -20.04 -6.46 11.43
CA HIS A 102 -20.17 -6.57 9.99
C HIS A 102 -20.05 -8.02 9.53
N GLY A 103 -21.15 -8.60 9.04
CA GLY A 103 -21.21 -10.00 8.59
C GLY A 103 -20.44 -10.31 7.29
N LEU A 104 -19.86 -9.32 6.62
CA LEU A 104 -19.22 -9.48 5.32
C LEU A 104 -17.70 -9.58 5.44
N LEU A 105 -17.22 -10.78 5.78
CA LEU A 105 -15.81 -11.14 5.71
C LEU A 105 -15.53 -11.88 4.41
N VAL A 106 -14.52 -11.41 3.66
CA VAL A 106 -14.06 -12.03 2.42
C VAL A 106 -12.58 -12.30 2.51
N ASP A 107 -12.08 -13.31 1.80
CA ASP A 107 -10.64 -13.51 1.73
C ASP A 107 -9.95 -12.40 0.92
N ASN A 108 -8.66 -12.20 1.20
CA ASN A 108 -7.88 -11.13 0.60
C ASN A 108 -7.68 -11.28 -0.92
N PHE A 109 -7.74 -12.49 -1.49
CA PHE A 109 -7.65 -12.69 -2.94
C PHE A 109 -8.95 -12.32 -3.63
N ALA A 110 -10.10 -12.72 -3.08
CA ALA A 110 -11.41 -12.31 -3.58
C ALA A 110 -11.55 -10.78 -3.54
N MET A 111 -11.11 -10.13 -2.44
CA MET A 111 -11.07 -8.67 -2.33
C MET A 111 -10.20 -8.03 -3.41
N LEU A 112 -8.96 -8.50 -3.57
CA LEU A 112 -8.02 -8.00 -4.59
C LEU A 112 -8.59 -8.14 -6.01
N HIS A 113 -9.18 -9.29 -6.33
CA HIS A 113 -9.76 -9.55 -7.64
C HIS A 113 -10.96 -8.63 -7.92
N SER A 114 -11.83 -8.43 -6.93
CA SER A 114 -12.97 -7.51 -7.02
C SER A 114 -12.52 -6.07 -7.30
N LYS A 115 -11.56 -5.54 -6.51
CA LYS A 115 -10.99 -4.20 -6.71
C LYS A 115 -10.28 -4.06 -8.06
N SER A 116 -9.53 -5.08 -8.47
CA SER A 116 -8.84 -5.09 -9.77
C SER A 116 -9.83 -5.02 -10.93
N LYS A 117 -10.94 -5.77 -10.85
CA LYS A 117 -12.01 -5.73 -11.85
C LYS A 117 -12.71 -4.38 -11.88
N ALA A 118 -13.03 -3.82 -10.71
CA ALA A 118 -13.65 -2.49 -10.60
C ALA A 118 -12.76 -1.40 -11.22
N LEU A 119 -11.45 -1.43 -10.97
CA LEU A 119 -10.49 -0.49 -11.53
C LEU A 119 -10.43 -0.58 -13.06
N LYS A 120 -10.38 -1.80 -13.63
CA LYS A 120 -10.41 -2.00 -15.09
C LYS A 120 -11.65 -1.37 -15.72
N LEU A 121 -12.82 -1.62 -15.15
CA LEU A 121 -14.08 -1.06 -15.64
C LEU A 121 -14.11 0.48 -15.53
N GLN A 122 -13.50 1.07 -14.49
CA GLN A 122 -13.39 2.53 -14.38
C GLN A 122 -12.45 3.13 -15.43
N LEU A 123 -11.37 2.44 -15.78
CA LEU A 123 -10.44 2.88 -16.83
C LEU A 123 -11.09 2.80 -18.22
N GLU A 124 -11.85 1.75 -18.51
CA GLU A 124 -12.60 1.58 -19.76
C GLU A 124 -13.71 2.63 -19.92
N LYS A 125 -14.31 3.08 -18.81
CA LYS A 125 -15.36 4.11 -18.81
C LYS A 125 -14.84 5.55 -18.90
N LYS A 126 -13.55 5.80 -18.64
CA LYS A 126 -12.95 7.13 -18.87
C LYS A 126 -12.57 7.21 -20.35
N PRO A 127 -13.25 8.03 -21.19
CA PRO A 127 -12.83 8.17 -22.58
C PRO A 127 -11.39 8.69 -22.59
N LEU A 128 -10.53 8.06 -23.38
CA LEU A 128 -9.21 8.58 -23.74
C LEU A 128 -9.40 9.98 -24.33
N GLN A 129 -9.42 11.02 -23.50
CA GLN A 129 -9.20 12.38 -23.98
C GLN A 129 -7.73 12.49 -24.37
N ARG A 130 -7.35 11.87 -25.49
CA ARG A 130 -6.22 12.31 -26.29
C ARG A 130 -6.61 13.67 -26.87
N ARG A 131 -6.44 14.74 -26.09
CA ARG A 131 -6.22 16.05 -26.71
C ARG A 131 -4.82 15.98 -27.31
N VAL A 132 -4.72 15.54 -28.56
CA VAL A 132 -3.62 16.00 -29.41
C VAL A 132 -4.01 17.43 -29.76
N PRO A 133 -3.31 18.47 -29.27
CA PRO A 133 -3.53 19.81 -29.79
C PRO A 133 -3.18 19.76 -31.27
N MET A 134 -4.16 20.02 -32.14
CA MET A 134 -3.84 20.29 -33.54
C MET A 134 -3.03 21.58 -33.55
N ILE A 135 -1.74 21.45 -33.84
CA ILE A 135 -0.89 22.60 -34.15
C ILE A 135 -1.48 23.19 -35.44
N THR A 136 -2.24 24.28 -35.31
CA THR A 136 -2.67 25.04 -36.48
C THR A 136 -1.44 25.74 -37.03
N ASN A 137 -1.04 25.39 -38.25
CA ASN A 137 -0.02 26.12 -38.98
C ASN A 137 -0.59 27.51 -39.31
N HIS A 138 -0.05 28.55 -38.70
CA HIS A 138 -0.30 29.93 -39.14
C HIS A 138 0.45 30.19 -40.46
N PRO A 139 -0.19 30.81 -41.48
CA PRO A 139 0.50 31.28 -42.69
C PRO A 139 1.29 32.58 -42.42
N PRO A 140 2.24 32.94 -43.31
CA PRO A 140 3.34 33.86 -43.01
C PRO A 140 2.90 35.32 -42.91
N THR A 141 3.57 36.03 -42.00
CA THR A 141 3.43 37.45 -41.72
C THR A 141 3.77 38.29 -42.96
N SER A 142 2.82 39.11 -43.42
CA SER A 142 3.10 40.24 -44.31
C SER A 142 2.73 41.52 -43.58
N GLN A 143 3.73 42.29 -43.16
CA GLN A 143 3.55 43.71 -42.84
C GLN A 143 4.72 44.52 -43.41
N GLU A 144 4.50 45.13 -44.57
CA GLU A 144 5.20 46.33 -45.00
C GLU A 144 4.90 47.45 -43.99
N LYS A 145 5.93 48.01 -43.37
CA LYS A 145 5.84 49.32 -42.71
C LYS A 145 6.37 50.39 -43.67
N LYS A 146 5.46 51.22 -44.19
CA LYS A 146 5.80 52.56 -44.71
C LYS A 146 6.12 53.46 -43.52
N GLU A 147 7.35 53.90 -43.44
CA GLU A 147 7.83 54.87 -42.46
C GLU A 147 7.53 56.29 -42.99
N LYS A 148 6.71 57.04 -42.25
CA LYS A 148 6.57 58.50 -42.38
C LYS A 148 7.58 59.14 -41.42
N LYS A 149 8.60 59.80 -41.95
CA LYS A 149 9.04 61.13 -41.50
C LYS A 149 9.92 61.79 -42.56
#